data_AF-A0A384JD85-F1
#
_entry.id   AF-A0A384JD85-F1
#
_cell.length_a   1.000
_cell.length_b   1.000
_cell.length_c   1.000
_cell.angle_alpha   90.00
_cell.angle_beta   90.00
_cell.angle_gamma   90.00
#
_symmetry.space_group_name_H-M   'P 1'
#
loop_
_entity.id
_entity.type
_entity.pdbx_description
1 polymer ?
#
loop_
_entity_poly.entity_id
_entity_poly.type
_entity_poly.pdbx_seq_one_letter_code
_entity_poly.pdbx_strand_id
1 'polypeptide(L)'
;MTPPSSAVAPALLPPNLYSLSPTIHKWCALRCADIVSLTTRGVYFEDKLIHHYLNHPIRYIKLIGLIVSIDTFARRRVYTIDDSSGACIECVALLPLPSPETPQAPPSKPSSSPSISTPQIPWDDISECKVVRILGIVDSYMQVPQLQIVKMGIVGSTDVERKWWDECRGLKDPEMGILGREWVVGREEMERWKRRERRRKAREEEKRGGGRDGRAVKMKMKVGSGSRRREDTERVEEERELASKKIINSQPRSSTINSNPTSTTTSKPNPSRAPHETSPNKPLPRPPIRKRFIPTIVPDLSNYDTFGY
;
A
#
# COMPACT_ATOMS: atom_id res chain seq x y z
N MET A 1 -36.01 21.58 35.59
CA MET A 1 -35.30 21.23 34.34
C MET A 1 -33.85 20.94 34.71
N THR A 2 -33.50 19.67 34.84
CA THR A 2 -32.11 19.24 35.04
C THR A 2 -31.34 19.39 33.72
N PRO A 3 -30.14 19.99 33.72
CA PRO A 3 -29.32 20.04 32.51
C PRO A 3 -28.99 18.60 32.06
N PRO A 4 -28.93 18.32 30.75
CA PRO A 4 -28.47 17.03 30.28
C PRO A 4 -27.05 16.79 30.80
N SER A 5 -26.86 15.67 31.49
CA SER A 5 -25.57 15.17 31.95
C SER A 5 -24.57 15.26 30.80
N SER A 6 -23.47 15.98 31.00
CA SER A 6 -22.35 16.03 30.07
C SER A 6 -21.81 14.61 29.89
N ALA A 7 -22.30 13.91 28.86
CA ALA A 7 -21.84 12.57 28.54
C ALA A 7 -20.35 12.67 28.21
N VAL A 8 -19.51 12.12 29.08
CA VAL A 8 -18.07 12.03 28.84
C VAL A 8 -17.86 11.20 27.58
N ALA A 9 -17.08 11.73 26.63
CA ALA A 9 -16.81 11.03 25.38
C ALA A 9 -16.25 9.62 25.67
N PRO A 10 -16.70 8.57 24.96
CA PRO A 10 -16.31 7.20 25.26
C PRO A 10 -14.79 7.01 25.24
N ALA A 11 -14.26 6.09 26.04
CA ALA A 11 -12.83 5.82 26.05
C ALA A 11 -12.36 5.28 24.68
N LEU A 12 -11.19 5.74 24.23
CA LEU A 12 -10.59 5.22 23.00
C LEU A 12 -9.94 3.87 23.25
N LEU A 13 -10.08 2.96 22.29
CA LEU A 13 -9.28 1.75 22.26
C LEU A 13 -7.82 2.07 21.89
N PRO A 14 -6.86 1.26 22.36
CA PRO A 14 -5.48 1.37 21.95
C PRO A 14 -5.28 1.30 20.42
N PRO A 15 -4.38 2.10 19.82
CA PRO A 15 -4.20 2.16 18.35
C PRO A 15 -3.81 0.84 17.70
N ASN A 16 -3.13 -0.06 18.41
CA ASN A 16 -2.78 -1.39 17.91
C ASN A 16 -4.00 -2.28 17.66
N LEU A 17 -5.16 -1.95 18.23
CA LEU A 17 -6.43 -2.63 18.00
C LEU A 17 -7.24 -2.00 16.85
N TYR A 18 -6.85 -0.84 16.32
CA TYR A 18 -7.64 -0.16 15.29
C TYR A 18 -7.85 -0.99 14.04
N SER A 19 -6.93 -1.89 13.70
CA SER A 19 -7.11 -2.85 12.60
C SER A 19 -8.30 -3.80 12.76
N LEU A 20 -8.88 -3.91 13.97
CA LEU A 20 -10.11 -4.66 14.26
C LEU A 20 -11.37 -3.80 14.14
N SER A 21 -11.23 -2.48 14.03
CA SER A 21 -12.37 -1.58 13.94
C SER A 21 -13.19 -1.88 12.68
N PRO A 22 -14.53 -1.86 12.78
CA PRO A 22 -15.38 -2.01 11.61
C PRO A 22 -15.24 -0.85 10.61
N THR A 23 -14.63 0.28 11.00
CA THR A 23 -14.58 1.52 10.20
C THR A 23 -13.19 1.89 9.68
N ILE A 24 -12.10 1.39 10.26
CA ILE A 24 -10.73 1.86 9.96
C ILE A 24 -10.31 1.70 8.49
N HIS A 25 -10.83 0.67 7.82
CA HIS A 25 -10.49 0.30 6.45
C HIS A 25 -11.74 0.28 5.55
N LYS A 26 -12.79 1.01 5.94
CA LYS A 26 -14.05 1.09 5.18
C LYS A 26 -14.42 2.53 4.89
N TRP A 27 -15.00 2.75 3.71
CA TRP A 27 -15.66 4.01 3.38
C TRP A 27 -16.92 4.17 4.23
N CYS A 28 -16.92 5.15 5.11
CA CYS A 28 -18.09 5.48 5.92
C CYS A 28 -18.91 6.55 5.19
N ALA A 29 -20.16 6.24 4.86
CA ALA A 29 -21.10 7.22 4.35
C ALA A 29 -21.48 8.19 5.48
N LEU A 30 -20.99 9.43 5.40
CA LEU A 30 -21.18 10.45 6.43
C LEU A 30 -21.65 11.77 5.83
N ARG A 31 -22.57 12.43 6.54
CA ARG A 31 -23.10 13.75 6.20
C ARG A 31 -22.08 14.84 6.53
N CYS A 32 -22.17 16.02 5.92
CA CYS A 32 -21.26 17.14 6.22
C CYS A 32 -21.22 17.48 7.73
N ALA A 33 -22.38 17.57 8.38
CA ALA A 33 -22.48 17.83 9.81
C ALA A 33 -21.78 16.75 10.66
N ASP A 34 -21.83 15.48 10.23
CA ASP A 34 -21.16 14.39 10.93
C ASP A 34 -19.64 14.51 10.81
N ILE A 35 -19.14 14.87 9.63
CA ILE A 35 -17.70 15.07 9.36
C ILE A 35 -17.16 16.21 10.22
N VAL A 36 -17.88 17.34 10.26
CA VAL A 36 -17.49 18.51 11.07
C VAL A 36 -17.49 18.17 12.57
N SER A 37 -18.39 17.28 13.01
CA SER A 37 -18.47 16.83 14.41
C SER A 37 -17.41 15.79 14.81
N LEU A 38 -16.60 15.29 13.87
CA LEU A 38 -15.57 14.30 14.17
C LEU A 38 -14.54 14.88 15.15
N THR A 39 -14.22 14.10 16.17
CA THR A 39 -13.29 14.53 17.21
C THR A 39 -11.87 14.14 16.87
N THR A 40 -10.93 15.07 17.06
CA THR A 40 -9.50 14.80 17.01
C THR A 40 -8.99 14.62 18.42
N ARG A 41 -8.51 13.42 18.75
CA ARG A 41 -8.09 13.06 20.12
C ARG A 41 -6.60 12.80 20.25
N GLY A 42 -5.79 13.38 19.35
CA GLY A 42 -4.33 13.29 19.37
C GLY A 42 -3.76 11.88 19.11
N VAL A 43 -4.56 11.00 18.51
CA VAL A 43 -4.14 9.63 18.19
C VAL A 43 -3.68 9.53 16.74
N TYR A 44 -2.58 8.80 16.54
CA TYR A 44 -2.02 8.53 15.22
C TYR A 44 -2.14 7.05 14.86
N PHE A 45 -2.44 6.78 13.60
CA PHE A 45 -2.45 5.45 13.02
C PHE A 45 -1.75 5.52 11.65
N GLU A 46 -0.75 4.67 11.43
CA GLU A 46 0.11 4.72 10.23
C GLU A 46 0.70 6.13 9.98
N ASP A 47 1.24 6.76 11.04
CA ASP A 47 1.84 8.10 11.02
C ASP A 47 0.88 9.23 10.58
N LYS A 48 -0.43 8.99 10.58
CA LYS A 48 -1.45 9.99 10.26
C LYS A 48 -2.38 10.20 11.44
N LEU A 49 -2.78 11.45 11.62
CA LEU A 49 -3.78 11.83 12.61
C LEU A 49 -5.10 11.13 12.26
N ILE A 50 -5.77 10.58 13.26
CA ILE A 50 -7.04 9.88 13.05
C ILE A 50 -8.18 10.58 13.80
N HIS A 51 -9.35 10.54 13.17
CA HIS A 51 -10.56 11.16 13.65
C HIS A 51 -11.49 10.13 14.26
N HIS A 52 -12.38 10.57 15.15
CA HIS A 52 -13.28 9.66 15.86
C HIS A 52 -14.73 10.15 15.81
N TYR A 53 -15.61 9.24 15.46
CA TYR A 53 -17.04 9.33 15.78
C TYR A 53 -17.29 8.42 16.98
N LEU A 54 -17.74 8.98 18.10
CA LEU A 54 -17.68 8.30 19.41
C LEU A 54 -16.25 7.80 19.69
N ASN A 55 -16.04 6.48 19.73
CA ASN A 55 -14.72 5.85 19.81
C ASN A 55 -14.35 5.03 18.55
N HIS A 56 -15.13 5.12 17.47
CA HIS A 56 -14.79 4.50 16.19
C HIS A 56 -13.75 5.33 15.44
N PRO A 57 -12.61 4.77 15.03
CA PRO A 57 -11.65 5.47 14.19
C PRO A 57 -12.18 5.63 12.76
N ILE A 58 -12.26 6.86 12.29
CA ILE A 58 -12.73 7.25 10.96
C ILE A 58 -11.56 7.79 10.15
N ARG A 59 -11.41 7.27 8.93
CA ARG A 59 -10.34 7.66 7.99
C ARG A 59 -10.85 7.90 6.59
N TYR A 60 -11.73 7.03 6.10
CA TYR A 60 -12.22 7.03 4.73
C TYR A 60 -13.70 7.40 4.71
N ILE A 61 -14.06 8.42 3.95
CA ILE A 61 -15.40 8.98 3.90
C ILE A 61 -15.96 8.93 2.49
N LYS A 62 -17.23 8.51 2.40
CA LYS A 62 -18.09 8.66 1.24
C LYS A 62 -19.09 9.78 1.49
N LEU A 63 -19.05 10.81 0.66
CA LEU A 63 -19.90 11.99 0.76
C LEU A 63 -20.67 12.19 -0.55
N ILE A 64 -21.94 12.59 -0.46
CA ILE A 64 -22.69 13.15 -1.60
C ILE A 64 -23.20 14.52 -1.19
N GLY A 65 -23.02 15.51 -2.07
CA GLY A 65 -23.52 16.86 -1.84
C GLY A 65 -23.36 17.75 -3.07
N LEU A 66 -23.94 18.94 -2.99
CA LEU A 66 -23.89 19.98 -4.00
C LEU A 66 -22.62 20.82 -3.84
N ILE A 67 -21.95 21.11 -4.95
CA ILE A 67 -20.82 22.05 -4.98
C ILE A 67 -21.37 23.47 -4.88
N VAL A 68 -21.12 24.15 -3.76
CA VAL A 68 -21.55 25.54 -3.55
C VAL A 68 -20.48 26.56 -3.95
N SER A 69 -19.19 26.20 -3.90
CA SER A 69 -18.10 27.05 -4.39
C SER A 69 -16.93 26.22 -4.91
N ILE A 70 -16.17 26.79 -5.84
CA ILE A 70 -14.91 26.24 -6.32
C ILE A 70 -13.79 27.28 -6.22
N ASP A 71 -12.84 27.03 -5.32
CA ASP A 71 -11.65 27.87 -5.15
C ASP A 71 -10.43 27.20 -5.80
N THR A 72 -9.88 27.82 -6.84
CA THR A 72 -8.72 27.28 -7.57
C THR A 72 -7.43 27.98 -7.12
N PHE A 73 -6.47 27.18 -6.66
CA PHE A 73 -5.12 27.60 -6.31
C PHE A 73 -4.10 26.94 -7.25
N ALA A 74 -2.86 27.43 -7.24
CA ALA A 74 -1.80 26.99 -8.17
C ALA A 74 -1.57 25.47 -8.26
N ARG A 75 -1.82 24.71 -7.18
CA ARG A 75 -1.59 23.25 -7.13
C ARG A 75 -2.77 22.43 -6.62
N ARG A 76 -3.89 23.08 -6.33
CA ARG A 76 -5.06 22.42 -5.74
C ARG A 76 -6.33 23.16 -6.08
N ARG A 77 -7.43 22.44 -6.08
CA ARG A 77 -8.79 22.99 -6.13
C ARG A 77 -9.50 22.60 -4.84
N VAL A 78 -10.18 23.56 -4.23
CA VAL A 78 -10.99 23.37 -3.02
C VAL A 78 -12.44 23.52 -3.42
N TYR A 79 -13.26 22.57 -2.99
CA TYR A 79 -14.69 22.53 -3.25
C TYR A 79 -15.40 22.67 -1.91
N THR A 80 -16.29 23.63 -1.78
CA THR A 80 -17.21 23.67 -0.65
C THR A 80 -18.42 22.83 -1.00
N ILE A 81 -18.73 21.84 -0.16
CA ILE A 81 -19.82 20.89 -0.39
C ILE A 81 -20.91 21.08 0.67
N ASP A 82 -22.15 21.23 0.22
CA ASP A 82 -23.35 21.24 1.04
C ASP A 82 -24.21 20.02 0.74
N ASP A 83 -24.61 19.28 1.76
CA ASP A 83 -25.52 18.14 1.66
C ASP A 83 -26.85 18.40 2.39
N SER A 84 -27.08 19.64 2.84
CA SER A 84 -28.23 20.08 3.62
C SER A 84 -28.36 19.40 4.99
N SER A 85 -27.26 18.87 5.55
CA SER A 85 -27.24 18.36 6.94
C SER A 85 -27.06 19.44 8.02
N GLY A 86 -26.93 20.70 7.61
CA GLY A 86 -26.73 21.85 8.50
C GLY A 86 -25.28 22.31 8.63
N ALA A 87 -24.36 21.77 7.84
CA ALA A 87 -22.98 22.26 7.72
C ALA A 87 -22.45 22.05 6.30
N CYS A 88 -21.47 22.85 5.90
CA CYS A 88 -20.66 22.64 4.70
C CYS A 88 -19.29 22.09 5.07
N ILE A 89 -18.65 21.39 4.14
CA ILE A 89 -17.28 20.88 4.32
C ILE A 89 -16.39 21.24 3.13
N GLU A 90 -15.13 21.55 3.40
CA GLU A 90 -14.12 21.75 2.36
C GLU A 90 -13.55 20.41 1.90
N CYS A 91 -13.59 20.19 0.58
CA CYS A 91 -13.01 19.03 -0.08
C CYS A 91 -11.87 19.50 -1.00
N VAL A 92 -10.66 19.01 -0.76
CA VAL A 92 -9.44 19.44 -1.43
C VAL A 92 -8.97 18.37 -2.41
N ALA A 93 -8.73 18.77 -3.65
CA ALA A 93 -8.10 17.93 -4.66
C ALA A 93 -6.79 18.55 -5.15
N LEU A 94 -5.73 17.73 -5.24
CA LEU A 94 -4.49 18.16 -5.88
C LEU A 94 -4.66 18.17 -7.41
N LEU A 95 -4.23 19.27 -8.03
CA LEU A 95 -4.27 19.38 -9.49
C LEU A 95 -3.14 18.53 -10.09
N PRO A 96 -3.37 17.88 -11.25
CA PRO A 96 -2.30 17.24 -12.02
C PRO A 96 -1.17 18.23 -12.28
N LEU A 97 0.09 17.78 -12.16
CA LEU A 97 1.21 18.63 -12.57
C LEU A 97 1.13 18.84 -14.08
N PRO A 98 1.36 20.07 -14.59
CA PRO A 98 1.52 20.28 -16.02
C PRO A 98 2.70 19.43 -16.48
N SER A 99 2.43 18.47 -17.36
CA SER A 99 3.49 17.65 -17.94
C SER A 99 4.32 18.56 -18.85
N PRO A 100 5.66 18.56 -18.74
CA PRO A 100 6.47 19.16 -19.79
C PRO A 100 6.18 18.41 -21.09
N GLU A 101 5.72 19.13 -22.10
CA GLU A 101 5.42 18.60 -23.43
C GLU A 101 6.64 17.85 -23.96
N THR A 102 6.57 16.52 -23.95
CA THR A 102 7.53 15.66 -24.66
C THR A 102 6.74 14.95 -25.75
N PRO A 103 7.09 15.12 -27.04
CA PRO A 103 6.36 14.49 -28.13
C PRO A 103 6.48 12.96 -28.08
N GLN A 104 5.34 12.29 -28.15
CA GLN A 104 5.15 10.87 -28.52
C GLN A 104 5.70 9.79 -27.57
N ALA A 105 4.80 9.27 -26.74
CA ALA A 105 4.69 7.83 -26.47
C ALA A 105 3.20 7.43 -26.53
N PRO A 106 2.84 6.24 -27.02
CA PRO A 106 1.44 5.80 -27.12
C PRO A 106 0.78 5.78 -25.73
N PRO A 107 -0.54 5.99 -25.64
CA PRO A 107 -1.25 6.07 -24.36
C PRO A 107 -1.11 4.74 -23.61
N SER A 108 -0.14 4.67 -22.71
CA SER A 108 -0.11 3.63 -21.69
C SER A 108 -1.38 3.77 -20.86
N LYS A 109 -2.17 2.69 -20.79
CA LYS A 109 -3.41 2.63 -20.00
C LYS A 109 -3.13 3.21 -18.61
N PRO A 110 -3.94 4.16 -18.09
CA PRO A 110 -3.74 4.63 -16.72
C PRO A 110 -4.15 3.52 -15.75
N SER A 111 -3.21 2.65 -15.40
CA SER A 111 -3.36 1.60 -14.38
C SER A 111 -3.05 2.11 -12.96
N SER A 112 -2.89 3.42 -12.77
CA SER A 112 -2.65 4.00 -11.45
C SER A 112 -3.95 4.00 -10.65
N SER A 113 -3.96 3.29 -9.54
CA SER A 113 -5.06 3.35 -8.56
C SER A 113 -5.23 4.79 -8.06
N PRO A 114 -6.49 5.26 -7.88
CA PRO A 114 -6.74 6.63 -7.45
C PRO A 114 -6.13 6.88 -6.06
N SER A 115 -5.51 8.06 -5.89
CA SER A 115 -4.85 8.45 -4.64
C SER A 115 -5.02 9.95 -4.39
N ILE A 116 -4.71 10.44 -3.19
CA ILE A 116 -4.73 11.89 -2.90
C ILE A 116 -3.76 12.67 -3.82
N SER A 117 -2.61 12.08 -4.15
CA SER A 117 -1.61 12.70 -5.03
C SER A 117 -2.01 12.71 -6.50
N THR A 118 -2.88 11.78 -6.90
CA THR A 118 -3.36 11.61 -8.27
C THR A 118 -4.86 11.29 -8.21
N PRO A 119 -5.69 12.29 -7.85
CA PRO A 119 -7.11 12.06 -7.65
C PRO A 119 -7.81 11.81 -8.99
N GLN A 120 -8.78 10.91 -9.00
CA GLN A 120 -9.59 10.63 -10.18
C GLN A 120 -10.82 11.54 -10.20
N ILE A 121 -10.77 12.58 -11.02
CA ILE A 121 -11.80 13.63 -11.10
C ILE A 121 -12.05 13.99 -12.58
N PRO A 122 -13.30 14.05 -13.05
CA PRO A 122 -13.64 14.56 -14.38
C PRO A 122 -13.58 16.09 -14.39
N TRP A 123 -12.38 16.66 -14.43
CA TRP A 123 -12.13 18.09 -14.20
C TRP A 123 -12.93 19.05 -15.07
N ASP A 124 -13.22 18.65 -16.32
CA ASP A 124 -13.92 19.46 -17.31
C ASP A 124 -15.44 19.48 -17.11
N ASP A 125 -15.99 18.42 -16.50
CA ASP A 125 -17.44 18.28 -16.28
C ASP A 125 -17.90 18.88 -14.94
N ILE A 126 -16.95 19.16 -14.04
CA ILE A 126 -17.23 19.61 -12.68
C ILE A 126 -17.35 21.13 -12.63
N SER A 127 -18.53 21.59 -12.21
CA SER A 127 -18.83 23.00 -11.98
C SER A 127 -19.65 23.19 -10.70
N GLU A 128 -19.82 24.45 -10.28
CA GLU A 128 -20.74 24.82 -9.21
C GLU A 128 -22.18 24.36 -9.53
N CYS A 129 -22.98 24.16 -8.49
CA CYS A 129 -24.36 23.66 -8.55
C CYS A 129 -24.49 22.21 -9.06
N LYS A 130 -23.39 21.47 -9.28
CA LYS A 130 -23.42 20.03 -9.53
C LYS A 130 -23.49 19.26 -8.21
N VAL A 131 -24.33 18.22 -8.19
CA VAL A 131 -24.30 17.21 -7.14
C VAL A 131 -23.20 16.20 -7.47
N VAL A 132 -22.31 15.97 -6.51
CA VAL A 132 -21.16 15.08 -6.68
C VAL A 132 -21.11 14.04 -5.58
N ARG A 133 -20.57 12.88 -5.93
CA ARG A 133 -20.15 11.84 -4.99
C ARG A 133 -18.64 11.90 -4.85
N ILE A 134 -18.16 11.88 -3.61
CA ILE A 134 -16.77 12.05 -3.23
C ILE A 134 -16.35 10.87 -2.36
N LEU A 135 -15.22 10.27 -2.70
CA LEU A 135 -14.45 9.43 -1.80
C LEU A 135 -13.22 10.22 -1.36
N GLY A 136 -13.11 10.47 -0.05
CA GLY A 136 -12.06 11.31 0.52
C GLY A 136 -11.49 10.75 1.82
N ILE A 137 -10.23 11.11 2.09
CA ILE A 137 -9.58 10.82 3.37
C ILE A 137 -9.73 12.04 4.27
N VAL A 138 -10.16 11.83 5.51
CA VAL A 138 -10.27 12.92 6.49
C VAL A 138 -8.91 13.47 6.82
N ASP A 139 -8.82 14.79 6.87
CA ASP A 139 -7.65 15.55 7.27
C ASP A 139 -8.12 16.81 8.02
N SER A 140 -7.20 17.66 8.47
CA SER A 140 -7.55 18.94 9.07
C SER A 140 -6.61 20.06 8.61
N TYR A 141 -7.19 21.23 8.39
CA TYR A 141 -6.45 22.46 8.13
C TYR A 141 -6.86 23.51 9.15
N MET A 142 -5.88 24.07 9.87
CA MET A 142 -6.14 25.04 10.95
C MET A 142 -7.22 24.56 11.95
N GLN A 143 -7.20 23.28 12.31
CA GLN A 143 -8.15 22.63 13.23
C GLN A 143 -9.59 22.48 12.68
N VAL A 144 -9.83 22.84 11.42
CA VAL A 144 -11.10 22.59 10.73
C VAL A 144 -10.97 21.28 9.94
N PRO A 145 -11.93 20.33 10.10
CA PRO A 145 -11.95 19.11 9.30
C PRO A 145 -12.09 19.42 7.80
N GLN A 146 -11.35 18.69 6.97
CA GLN A 146 -11.44 18.75 5.51
C GLN A 146 -11.34 17.34 4.92
N LEU A 147 -11.79 17.16 3.67
CA LEU A 147 -11.60 15.90 2.94
C LEU A 147 -10.53 16.06 1.86
N GLN A 148 -9.52 15.20 1.87
CA GLN A 148 -8.59 15.04 0.75
C GLN A 148 -9.21 14.08 -0.28
N ILE A 149 -9.62 14.61 -1.43
CA ILE A 149 -10.33 13.86 -2.46
C ILE A 149 -9.40 12.79 -3.05
N VAL A 150 -9.90 11.56 -3.12
CA VAL A 150 -9.28 10.44 -3.84
C VAL A 150 -10.00 10.23 -5.18
N LYS A 151 -11.33 10.30 -5.17
CA LYS A 151 -12.17 10.15 -6.36
C LYS A 151 -13.41 11.02 -6.24
N MET A 152 -13.80 11.66 -7.34
CA MET A 152 -15.03 12.43 -7.43
C MET A 152 -15.75 12.12 -8.74
N GLY A 153 -17.08 12.13 -8.72
CA GLY A 153 -17.89 12.06 -9.93
C GLY A 153 -19.26 12.67 -9.74
N ILE A 154 -19.89 13.04 -10.85
CA ILE A 154 -21.20 13.68 -10.85
C ILE A 154 -22.28 12.63 -10.52
N VAL A 155 -23.26 13.04 -9.73
CA VAL A 155 -24.46 12.26 -9.45
C VAL A 155 -25.56 12.72 -10.40
N GLY A 156 -26.09 11.79 -11.20
CA GLY A 156 -27.07 12.10 -12.24
C GLY A 156 -28.53 11.93 -11.84
N SER A 157 -28.83 11.45 -10.62
CA SER A 157 -30.19 11.19 -10.17
C SER A 157 -30.35 11.34 -8.65
N THR A 158 -31.47 11.93 -8.25
CA THR A 158 -31.90 12.07 -6.85
C THR A 158 -32.15 10.72 -6.16
N ASP A 159 -32.40 9.64 -6.90
CA ASP A 159 -32.51 8.30 -6.30
C ASP A 159 -31.18 7.83 -5.70
N VAL A 160 -30.05 8.22 -6.30
CA VAL A 160 -28.72 7.92 -5.76
C VAL A 160 -28.49 8.70 -4.47
N GLU A 161 -28.91 9.97 -4.41
CA GLU A 161 -28.84 10.80 -3.21
C GLU A 161 -29.70 10.19 -2.09
N ARG A 162 -30.94 9.80 -2.39
CA ARG A 162 -31.84 9.14 -1.43
C ARG A 162 -31.23 7.87 -0.86
N LYS A 163 -30.71 6.97 -1.72
CA LYS A 163 -30.06 5.72 -1.27
C LYS A 163 -28.86 6.00 -0.38
N TRP A 164 -28.10 7.05 -0.67
CA TRP A 164 -26.98 7.47 0.17
C TRP A 164 -27.43 8.05 1.52
N TRP A 165 -28.54 8.79 1.58
CA TRP A 165 -29.13 9.21 2.86
C TRP A 165 -29.58 8.02 3.70
N ASP A 166 -30.18 7.00 3.08
CA ASP A 166 -30.55 5.76 3.75
C ASP A 166 -29.31 5.01 4.27
N GLU A 167 -28.22 4.98 3.49
CA GLU A 167 -26.93 4.41 3.92
C GLU A 167 -26.34 5.16 5.12
N CYS A 168 -26.32 6.50 5.10
CA CYS A 168 -25.88 7.33 6.22
C CYS A 168 -26.72 7.07 7.48
N ARG A 169 -28.04 7.00 7.32
CA ARG A 169 -28.97 6.71 8.40
C ARG A 169 -28.72 5.33 8.99
N GLY A 170 -28.61 4.30 8.16
CA GLY A 170 -28.36 2.93 8.59
C GLY A 170 -27.01 2.78 9.30
N LEU A 171 -25.98 3.51 8.88
CA LEU A 171 -24.68 3.49 9.55
C LEU A 171 -24.75 4.06 10.97
N LYS A 172 -25.57 5.10 11.18
CA LYS A 172 -25.75 5.82 12.44
C LYS A 172 -26.95 5.35 13.27
N ASP A 173 -27.69 4.38 12.78
CA ASP A 173 -28.87 3.86 13.47
C ASP A 173 -28.50 3.40 14.91
N PRO A 174 -29.19 3.89 15.96
CA PRO A 174 -28.79 3.62 17.35
C PRO A 174 -28.84 2.14 17.73
N GLU A 175 -29.74 1.36 17.12
CA GLU A 175 -29.97 -0.03 17.49
C GLU A 175 -29.06 -0.96 16.68
N MET A 176 -29.01 -0.76 15.37
CA MET A 176 -28.36 -1.68 14.43
C MET A 176 -27.08 -1.10 13.81
N GLY A 177 -26.99 0.22 13.71
CA GLY A 177 -25.90 0.93 13.06
C GLY A 177 -24.54 0.75 13.75
N ILE A 178 -23.48 0.76 12.96
CA ILE A 178 -22.11 0.62 13.46
C ILE A 178 -21.73 1.83 14.31
N LEU A 179 -22.06 3.04 13.84
CA LEU A 179 -21.72 4.30 14.48
C LEU A 179 -22.76 4.74 15.52
N GLY A 180 -23.95 4.11 15.54
CA GLY A 180 -24.99 4.42 16.53
C GLY A 180 -24.67 3.95 17.95
N ARG A 181 -23.65 3.10 18.10
CA ARG A 181 -23.18 2.56 19.38
C ARG A 181 -21.67 2.64 19.52
N GLU A 182 -21.19 2.59 20.75
CA GLU A 182 -19.76 2.52 21.02
C GLU A 182 -19.13 1.25 20.44
N TRP A 183 -17.92 1.39 19.91
CA TRP A 183 -17.11 0.26 19.49
C TRP A 183 -16.57 -0.46 20.70
N VAL A 184 -16.87 -1.75 20.79
CA VAL A 184 -16.30 -2.66 21.79
C VAL A 184 -15.70 -3.86 21.07
N VAL A 185 -14.47 -4.22 21.43
CA VAL A 185 -13.82 -5.43 20.92
C VAL A 185 -14.16 -6.61 21.83
N GLY A 186 -14.86 -7.60 21.30
CA GLY A 186 -15.25 -8.78 22.05
C GLY A 186 -14.04 -9.59 22.55
N ARG A 187 -14.19 -10.27 23.70
CA ARG A 187 -13.12 -11.09 24.30
C ARG A 187 -12.51 -12.08 23.32
N GLU A 188 -13.35 -12.75 22.53
CA GLU A 188 -12.91 -13.73 21.53
C GLU A 188 -12.11 -13.09 20.40
N GLU A 189 -12.51 -11.91 19.93
CA GLU A 189 -11.78 -11.18 18.90
C GLU A 189 -10.42 -10.71 19.41
N MET A 190 -10.38 -10.21 20.65
CA MET A 190 -9.15 -9.84 21.32
C MET A 190 -8.19 -11.02 21.48
N GLU A 191 -8.68 -12.19 21.90
CA GLU A 191 -7.85 -13.40 22.01
C GLU A 191 -7.39 -13.93 20.65
N ARG A 192 -8.24 -13.86 19.61
CA ARG A 192 -7.83 -14.16 18.24
C ARG A 192 -6.73 -13.21 17.76
N TRP A 193 -6.85 -11.91 18.05
CA TRP A 193 -5.84 -10.91 17.72
C TRP A 193 -4.53 -11.17 18.47
N LYS A 194 -4.57 -11.40 19.80
CA LYS A 194 -3.37 -11.75 20.60
C LYS A 194 -2.69 -13.01 20.09
N ARG A 195 -3.45 -14.02 19.66
CA ARG A 195 -2.91 -15.26 19.06
C ARG A 195 -2.23 -14.98 17.73
N ARG A 196 -2.83 -14.16 16.85
CA ARG A 196 -2.22 -13.73 15.59
C ARG A 196 -0.93 -12.95 15.82
N GLU A 197 -0.93 -12.06 16.80
CA GLU A 197 0.21 -11.21 17.12
C GLU A 197 1.39 -12.02 17.71
N ARG A 198 1.12 -12.99 18.59
CA ARG A 198 2.14 -13.95 19.06
C ARG A 198 2.78 -14.74 17.91
N ARG A 199 1.96 -15.20 16.95
CA ARG A 199 2.45 -15.91 15.76
C ARG A 199 3.29 -15.00 14.86
N ARG A 200 2.90 -13.73 14.69
CA ARG A 200 3.67 -12.75 13.91
C ARG A 200 5.05 -12.50 14.54
N LYS A 201 5.08 -12.23 15.84
CA LYS A 201 6.34 -12.02 16.59
C LYS A 201 7.26 -13.23 16.51
N ALA A 202 6.75 -14.44 16.71
CA ALA A 202 7.54 -15.67 16.59
C ALA A 202 8.18 -15.82 15.19
N ARG A 203 7.42 -15.52 14.11
CA ARG A 203 7.95 -15.55 12.73
C ARG A 203 9.01 -14.46 12.48
N GLU A 204 8.85 -13.28 13.05
CA GLU A 204 9.83 -12.20 12.93
C GLU A 204 11.12 -12.51 13.71
N GLU A 205 11.00 -13.13 14.88
CA GLU A 205 12.13 -13.60 15.68
C GLU A 205 12.88 -14.74 14.99
N GLU A 206 12.18 -15.72 14.42
CA GLU A 206 12.77 -16.79 13.61
C GLU A 206 13.55 -16.22 12.41
N LYS A 207 12.98 -15.24 11.70
CA LYS A 207 13.67 -14.54 10.61
C LYS A 207 14.92 -13.79 11.06
N ARG A 208 14.91 -13.22 12.27
CA ARG A 208 16.06 -12.51 12.86
C ARG A 208 17.13 -13.48 13.37
N GLY A 209 16.74 -14.63 13.94
CA GLY A 209 17.64 -15.66 14.45
C GLY A 209 18.26 -16.55 13.37
N GLY A 210 17.53 -16.85 12.30
CA GLY A 210 17.99 -17.71 11.20
C GLY A 210 19.16 -17.15 10.38
N GLY A 211 19.47 -15.84 10.51
CA GLY A 211 20.57 -15.19 9.81
C GLY A 211 21.97 -15.52 10.36
N ARG A 212 22.10 -15.90 11.64
CA ARG A 212 23.39 -16.22 12.27
C ARG A 212 23.72 -17.72 12.21
N ASP A 213 22.77 -18.60 12.51
CA ASP A 213 23.04 -20.05 12.55
C ASP A 213 22.78 -20.76 11.22
N GLY A 214 21.83 -20.28 10.40
CA GLY A 214 21.53 -20.89 9.11
C GLY A 214 22.69 -20.82 8.11
N ARG A 215 23.53 -19.77 8.20
CA ARG A 215 24.71 -19.60 7.32
C ARG A 215 25.86 -20.53 7.74
N ALA A 216 26.05 -20.76 9.04
CA ALA A 216 27.06 -21.68 9.57
C ALA A 216 26.72 -23.15 9.30
N VAL A 217 25.44 -23.54 9.42
CA VAL A 217 25.00 -24.91 9.13
C VAL A 217 25.06 -25.20 7.62
N LYS A 218 24.68 -24.24 6.77
CA LYS A 218 24.76 -24.39 5.30
C LYS A 218 26.21 -24.43 4.79
N MET A 219 27.15 -23.79 5.49
CA MET A 219 28.59 -23.90 5.19
C MET A 219 29.16 -25.26 5.62
N LYS A 220 28.77 -25.79 6.78
CA LYS A 220 29.20 -27.13 7.25
C LYS A 220 28.68 -28.27 6.37
N MET A 221 27.42 -28.21 5.90
CA MET A 221 26.88 -29.23 4.98
C MET A 221 27.60 -29.26 3.62
N LYS A 222 28.10 -28.11 3.13
CA LYS A 222 28.77 -28.04 1.82
C LYS A 222 30.22 -28.56 1.85
N VAL A 223 30.87 -28.55 3.02
CA VAL A 223 32.23 -29.08 3.20
C VAL A 223 32.21 -30.61 3.41
N GLY A 224 31.18 -31.15 4.07
CA GLY A 224 31.05 -32.60 4.30
C GLY A 224 30.60 -33.42 3.07
N SER A 225 29.84 -32.85 2.14
CA SER A 225 29.32 -33.58 0.97
C SER A 225 30.30 -33.66 -0.21
N GLY A 226 31.41 -32.91 -0.17
CA GLY A 226 32.42 -32.90 -1.23
C GLY A 226 33.38 -34.10 -1.19
N SER A 227 33.59 -34.71 -0.02
CA SER A 227 34.54 -35.81 0.15
C SER A 227 33.99 -37.14 -0.36
N ARG A 228 32.73 -37.48 -0.03
CA ARG A 228 32.10 -38.74 -0.49
C ARG A 228 31.85 -38.81 -1.98
N ARG A 229 31.59 -37.65 -2.61
CA ARG A 229 31.29 -37.61 -4.05
C ARG A 229 32.54 -37.78 -4.92
N ARG A 230 33.74 -37.60 -4.36
CA ARG A 230 35.02 -37.76 -5.07
C ARG A 230 35.48 -39.22 -5.10
N GLU A 231 35.31 -39.94 -3.99
CA GLU A 231 35.59 -41.39 -3.91
C GLU A 231 34.66 -42.22 -4.81
N ASP A 232 33.37 -41.89 -4.86
CA ASP A 232 32.43 -42.61 -5.74
C ASP A 232 32.69 -42.35 -7.24
N THR A 233 33.15 -41.15 -7.62
CA THR A 233 33.50 -40.86 -9.01
C THR A 233 34.81 -41.52 -9.44
N GLU A 234 35.81 -41.58 -8.57
CA GLU A 234 37.09 -42.25 -8.87
C GLU A 234 36.91 -43.77 -9.02
N ARG A 235 36.07 -44.40 -8.18
CA ARG A 235 35.72 -45.82 -8.33
C ARG A 235 35.00 -46.13 -9.65
N VAL A 236 34.08 -45.27 -10.08
CA VAL A 236 33.34 -45.44 -11.33
C VAL A 236 34.22 -45.19 -12.56
N GLU A 237 35.19 -44.28 -12.48
CA GLU A 237 36.17 -44.06 -13.56
C GLU A 237 37.18 -45.21 -13.68
N GLU A 238 37.69 -45.77 -12.56
CA GLU A 238 38.55 -46.96 -12.59
C GLU A 238 37.84 -48.19 -13.19
N GLU A 239 36.56 -48.39 -12.85
CA GLU A 239 35.76 -49.49 -13.40
C GLU A 239 35.53 -49.32 -14.91
N ARG A 240 35.31 -48.08 -15.38
CA ARG A 240 35.18 -47.77 -16.81
C ARG A 240 36.48 -47.94 -17.57
N GLU A 241 37.62 -47.58 -16.97
CA GLU A 241 38.92 -47.70 -17.61
C GLU A 241 39.34 -49.18 -17.75
N LEU A 242 39.05 -50.00 -16.74
CA LEU A 242 39.25 -51.46 -16.79
C LEU A 242 38.35 -52.12 -17.84
N ALA A 243 37.09 -51.68 -17.98
CA ALA A 243 36.18 -52.16 -19.01
C ALA A 243 36.65 -51.78 -20.43
N SER A 244 37.17 -50.55 -20.62
CA SER A 244 37.70 -50.09 -21.90
C SER A 244 38.98 -50.83 -22.32
N LYS A 245 39.87 -51.17 -21.38
CA LYS A 245 41.07 -51.97 -21.68
C LYS A 245 40.73 -53.40 -22.11
N LYS A 246 39.59 -53.94 -21.67
CA LYS A 246 39.13 -55.29 -22.06
C LYS A 246 38.53 -55.37 -23.47
N ILE A 247 38.07 -54.24 -24.02
CA ILE A 247 37.38 -54.16 -25.31
C ILE A 247 38.35 -53.87 -26.49
N ILE A 248 39.58 -53.41 -26.21
CA ILE A 248 40.55 -53.02 -27.26
C ILE A 248 41.33 -54.21 -27.86
N ASN A 249 41.25 -55.43 -27.29
CA ASN A 249 42.00 -56.60 -27.78
C ASN A 249 41.22 -57.53 -28.75
N SER A 250 40.10 -57.08 -29.31
CA SER A 250 39.39 -57.81 -30.37
C SER A 250 38.85 -56.85 -31.43
N GLN A 251 39.61 -56.69 -32.51
CA GLN A 251 39.22 -56.03 -33.75
C GLN A 251 39.30 -57.08 -34.87
N PRO A 252 38.42 -57.03 -35.89
CA PRO A 252 38.67 -56.09 -37.01
C PRO A 252 37.44 -55.43 -37.65
N ARG A 253 37.66 -54.16 -38.08
CA ARG A 253 37.35 -53.47 -39.36
C ARG A 253 35.92 -53.66 -39.95
N SER A 254 35.19 -52.64 -40.38
CA SER A 254 35.59 -51.61 -41.35
C SER A 254 34.58 -50.44 -41.50
N SER A 255 35.10 -49.37 -42.12
CA SER A 255 34.48 -48.40 -43.04
C SER A 255 33.55 -47.30 -42.53
N THR A 256 34.17 -46.12 -42.40
CA THR A 256 33.90 -44.86 -43.14
C THR A 256 32.47 -44.30 -43.10
N ILE A 257 32.30 -43.09 -42.54
CA ILE A 257 32.12 -41.84 -43.30
C ILE A 257 32.08 -40.65 -42.33
N ASN A 258 32.86 -39.63 -42.71
CA ASN A 258 32.84 -38.20 -42.38
C ASN A 258 31.53 -37.69 -41.74
N SER A 259 31.53 -36.71 -40.83
CA SER A 259 32.45 -35.59 -40.65
C SER A 259 32.33 -35.09 -39.21
N ASN A 260 33.48 -34.67 -38.69
CA ASN A 260 33.66 -34.23 -37.33
C ASN A 260 33.02 -32.85 -37.05
N PRO A 261 32.85 -32.54 -35.75
CA PRO A 261 32.11 -31.41 -35.20
C PRO A 261 33.08 -30.39 -34.56
N THR A 262 32.66 -29.83 -33.43
CA THR A 262 33.48 -29.25 -32.34
C THR A 262 33.81 -27.78 -32.58
N SER A 263 33.10 -26.83 -31.99
CA SER A 263 33.09 -26.45 -30.58
C SER A 263 34.44 -25.97 -30.03
N THR A 264 34.28 -25.04 -29.10
CA THR A 264 35.09 -24.85 -27.88
C THR A 264 36.37 -24.01 -27.93
N THR A 265 36.42 -23.17 -26.89
CA THR A 265 37.55 -22.86 -26.00
C THR A 265 38.53 -21.74 -26.31
N THR A 266 38.46 -20.75 -25.40
CA THR A 266 39.56 -20.13 -24.62
C THR A 266 40.86 -19.73 -25.29
N SER A 267 41.21 -18.46 -25.08
CA SER A 267 42.50 -18.12 -24.47
C SER A 267 42.51 -16.68 -23.93
N LYS A 268 43.10 -16.52 -22.75
CA LYS A 268 43.62 -15.25 -22.17
C LYS A 268 44.82 -14.78 -23.04
N PRO A 269 45.24 -13.49 -23.09
CA PRO A 269 45.73 -12.74 -21.92
C PRO A 269 45.49 -11.21 -21.89
N ASN A 270 45.66 -10.62 -20.70
CA ASN A 270 45.84 -9.19 -20.44
C ASN A 270 47.28 -8.79 -20.87
N PRO A 271 47.65 -7.53 -21.23
CA PRO A 271 47.53 -6.38 -20.32
C PRO A 271 47.35 -5.00 -21.00
N SER A 272 46.91 -3.98 -20.26
CA SER A 272 47.62 -2.68 -20.18
C SER A 272 46.90 -1.71 -19.25
N ARG A 273 47.73 -0.93 -18.56
CA ARG A 273 47.46 0.01 -17.49
C ARG A 273 47.61 1.42 -18.05
N ALA A 274 46.74 2.35 -17.66
CA ALA A 274 47.05 3.78 -17.65
C ALA A 274 46.50 4.40 -16.35
N PRO A 275 47.21 5.38 -15.75
CA PRO A 275 46.94 5.89 -14.42
C PRO A 275 46.04 7.13 -14.45
N HIS A 276 45.28 7.38 -13.38
CA HIS A 276 45.06 8.77 -12.93
C HIS A 276 44.75 8.82 -11.43
N GLU A 277 45.75 9.30 -10.72
CA GLU A 277 45.73 10.26 -9.61
C GLU A 277 44.50 10.31 -8.69
N THR A 278 44.75 9.83 -7.48
CA THR A 278 44.11 10.23 -6.23
C THR A 278 44.25 11.72 -5.95
N SER A 279 43.16 12.37 -5.56
CA SER A 279 43.16 13.67 -4.85
C SER A 279 42.02 13.72 -3.82
N PRO A 280 42.18 14.42 -2.68
CA PRO A 280 41.64 13.98 -1.40
C PRO A 280 40.28 14.61 -1.03
N ASN A 281 39.58 13.84 -0.20
CA ASN A 281 38.31 14.12 0.47
C ASN A 281 38.16 15.56 0.99
N LYS A 282 37.11 16.25 0.50
CA LYS A 282 36.45 17.34 1.22
C LYS A 282 34.97 16.95 1.41
N PRO A 283 34.43 16.95 2.63
CA PRO A 283 33.05 16.55 2.87
C PRO A 283 32.09 17.62 2.31
N LEU A 284 31.23 17.20 1.36
CA LEU A 284 30.14 18.03 0.86
C LEU A 284 29.10 18.28 1.97
N PRO A 285 28.51 19.48 2.04
CA PRO A 285 27.48 19.80 3.01
C PRO A 285 26.26 18.88 2.81
N ARG A 286 25.73 18.35 3.92
CA ARG A 286 24.51 17.53 3.90
C ARG A 286 23.38 18.31 3.24
N PRO A 287 22.70 17.76 2.22
CA PRO A 287 21.52 18.40 1.68
C PRO A 287 20.43 18.45 2.77
N PRO A 288 19.58 19.48 2.77
CA PRO A 288 18.47 19.59 3.72
C PRO A 288 17.59 18.34 3.63
N ILE A 289 17.20 17.82 4.79
CA ILE A 289 16.32 16.67 4.94
C ILE A 289 15.01 16.99 4.22
N ARG A 290 14.90 16.59 2.95
CA ARG A 290 13.61 16.50 2.28
C ARG A 290 12.83 15.45 3.05
N LYS A 291 11.79 15.88 3.77
CA LYS A 291 10.75 14.99 4.30
C LYS A 291 10.30 14.13 3.12
N ARG A 292 10.76 12.87 3.09
CA ARG A 292 10.32 11.92 2.07
C ARG A 292 8.84 11.71 2.34
N PHE A 293 7.99 12.31 1.51
CA PHE A 293 6.63 11.86 1.34
C PHE A 293 6.75 10.42 0.83
N ILE A 294 6.63 9.47 1.75
CA ILE A 294 6.46 8.07 1.40
C ILE A 294 5.05 8.00 0.82
N PRO A 295 4.86 7.70 -0.48
CA PRO A 295 3.52 7.44 -0.99
C PRO A 295 2.97 6.26 -0.19
N THR A 296 1.98 6.54 0.65
CA THR A 296 1.24 5.50 1.35
C THR A 296 0.68 4.59 0.27
N ILE A 297 1.14 3.33 0.22
CA ILE A 297 0.45 2.30 -0.53
C ILE A 297 -0.91 2.18 0.15
N VAL A 298 -1.89 2.89 -0.40
CA VAL A 298 -3.27 2.78 0.07
C VAL A 298 -3.67 1.33 -0.22
N PRO A 299 -4.22 0.58 0.75
CA PRO A 299 -4.78 -0.74 0.45
C PRO A 299 -5.71 -0.56 -0.75
N ASP A 300 -5.62 -1.46 -1.73
CA ASP A 300 -6.26 -1.33 -3.03
C ASP A 300 -7.74 -0.95 -2.90
N LEU A 301 -7.99 0.37 -3.00
CA LEU A 301 -9.29 0.99 -2.78
C LEU A 301 -10.27 0.62 -3.90
N SER A 302 -9.77 0.07 -5.01
CA SER A 302 -10.61 -0.40 -6.11
C SER A 302 -11.56 -1.52 -5.67
N ASN A 303 -11.17 -2.34 -4.68
CA ASN A 303 -12.03 -3.37 -4.10
C ASN A 303 -13.22 -2.79 -3.30
N TYR A 304 -13.23 -1.49 -3.04
CA TYR A 304 -14.27 -0.78 -2.30
C TYR A 304 -14.81 0.42 -3.09
N ASP A 305 -14.49 0.50 -4.38
CA ASP A 305 -14.97 1.54 -5.28
C ASP A 305 -16.44 1.29 -5.61
N THR A 306 -17.34 1.85 -4.79
CA THR A 306 -18.79 1.73 -4.99
C THR A 306 -19.32 2.68 -6.06
N PHE A 307 -18.47 3.21 -6.96
CA PHE A 307 -18.96 4.03 -8.08
C PHE A 307 -19.77 3.21 -9.11
N GLY A 308 -19.86 1.89 -8.94
CA GLY A 308 -20.66 0.99 -9.77
C GLY A 308 -22.05 1.52 -10.07
N TYR A 309 -22.36 1.54 -11.37
CA TYR A 309 -23.65 1.89 -11.96
C TYR A 309 -24.75 0.96 -11.48
#